data_AF-A0A960IAB1-F1
#
_entry.id   AF-A0A960IAB1-F1
#
_cell.length_a   1.000
_cell.length_b   1.000
_cell.length_c   1.000
_cell.angle_alpha   90.00
_cell.angle_beta   90.00
_cell.angle_gamma   90.00
#
_symmetry.space_group_name_H-M   'P 1'
#
loop_
_entity.id
_entity.type
_entity.pdbx_description
1 polymer ?
#
loop_
_entity_poly.entity_id
_entity_poly.type
_entity_poly.pdbx_seq_one_letter_code
_entity_poly.pdbx_strand_id
1 'polypeptide(L)'
;MSSATTPAAAAPATSPAPAAGADAGVVDTVTAIAKWLAEHDRADLAQRAAVAAARVRRPSTIVCVVGEFKQGKSSLVNALLGRPACPVDDDLATSAITLVRHGAQPQAMVRRRADDQVITESVALDDVRSWVCESGNPGNERGVERLEIVSDSPVLAQGLVLVDTPGMGGLGAGHAAATLGFLPFADGLVFVSDASTELSAPEVEFLRRAVELCPIVLFALTKIDLYPAWQRIAELDRTHLVRAGLDIPIVPISSALRSAALERKDRELNDLSRLPELVKRLGDDVIGPAKRGAAARAAAESRQLIEQVRAGLGAERAGLADPAKAAELLATLTDAKRRLEHLRGPGAKWPQLVGDRVTDLSAAVNHRFRGGTRAISKSMDERIEVLTRGDQWDDIARELQRAVADEVTRAFVALERGRIEIRAQVIDLVDDEHLSLADPARSASALDVEALWNGKALDPAERLGKRVFSTSVTTVRGAQGGIYMFGMLGTFLPTAAGVLLASNPVLLGVGAVFGSMGLMDDRKRKVQMRRQAARAQLRGFLDDVQFEMGNQITNLVKEIQRELRDDVGDRLAELQRTYTDTIARAQADGGRSVTERQQRLAQIDGQLTELERLDTALGAALGTAAATTVGAS
;
A
#
# COMPACT_ATOMS: atom_id res chain seq x y z
N MET A 1 -1.28 -56.33 50.68
CA MET A 1 -0.67 -56.22 49.35
C MET A 1 -1.73 -55.79 48.36
N SER A 2 -1.77 -54.52 47.99
CA SER A 2 -2.44 -54.03 46.78
C SER A 2 -1.84 -52.67 46.42
N SER A 3 -1.42 -52.56 45.17
CA SER A 3 -0.53 -51.55 44.60
C SER A 3 -1.27 -50.27 44.18
N ALA A 4 -0.55 -49.16 44.27
CA ALA A 4 -0.94 -47.81 43.89
C ALA A 4 -1.44 -47.71 42.43
N THR A 5 -2.47 -46.89 42.22
CA THR A 5 -2.93 -46.45 40.89
C THR A 5 -2.89 -44.93 40.83
N THR A 6 -1.97 -44.41 40.04
CA THR A 6 -1.83 -42.99 39.66
C THR A 6 -2.92 -42.62 38.66
N PRO A 7 -3.58 -41.44 38.76
CA PRO A 7 -4.52 -41.01 37.73
C PRO A 7 -3.77 -40.47 36.51
N ALA A 8 -4.24 -40.88 35.33
CA ALA A 8 -3.65 -40.56 34.03
C ALA A 8 -3.73 -39.06 33.70
N ALA A 9 -2.61 -38.50 33.24
CA ALA A 9 -2.52 -37.16 32.69
C ALA A 9 -3.30 -37.08 31.38
N ALA A 10 -4.26 -36.15 31.31
CA ALA A 10 -4.95 -35.80 30.08
C ALA A 10 -3.94 -35.17 29.09
N ALA A 11 -3.89 -35.72 27.88
CA ALA A 11 -3.08 -35.20 26.78
C ALA A 11 -3.47 -33.74 26.46
N PRO A 12 -2.49 -32.87 26.13
CA PRO A 12 -2.80 -31.49 25.78
C PRO A 12 -3.59 -31.49 24.46
N ALA A 13 -4.78 -30.91 24.49
CA ALA A 13 -5.55 -30.61 23.31
C ALA A 13 -4.71 -29.72 22.38
N THR A 14 -4.30 -30.28 21.24
CA THR A 14 -3.67 -29.57 20.15
C THR A 14 -4.62 -28.47 19.67
N SER A 15 -4.28 -27.21 19.94
CA SER A 15 -4.94 -26.06 19.31
C SER A 15 -4.86 -26.20 17.79
N PRO A 16 -5.94 -25.95 17.04
CA PRO A 16 -5.88 -25.98 15.59
C PRO A 16 -4.97 -24.85 15.12
N ALA A 17 -4.00 -25.18 14.26
CA ALA A 17 -3.16 -24.20 13.58
C ALA A 17 -4.06 -23.27 12.74
N PRO A 18 -3.85 -21.94 12.76
CA PRO A 18 -4.74 -21.00 12.10
C PRO A 18 -4.45 -20.98 10.59
N ALA A 19 -5.51 -21.07 9.77
CA ALA A 19 -5.68 -20.59 8.38
C ALA A 19 -4.59 -20.79 7.30
N ALA A 20 -3.40 -21.33 7.60
CA ALA A 20 -2.27 -21.42 6.69
C ALA A 20 -2.42 -22.48 5.58
N GLY A 21 -3.40 -23.39 5.70
CA GLY A 21 -3.56 -24.53 4.80
C GLY A 21 -4.20 -24.21 3.44
N ALA A 22 -5.05 -23.19 3.35
CA ALA A 22 -5.81 -22.93 2.13
C ALA A 22 -5.06 -22.06 1.11
N ASP A 23 -4.40 -20.98 1.58
CA ASP A 23 -3.55 -20.14 0.72
C ASP A 23 -2.31 -20.91 0.23
N ALA A 24 -1.79 -21.83 1.06
CA ALA A 24 -0.72 -22.74 0.67
C ALA A 24 -1.13 -23.61 -0.53
N GLY A 25 -2.37 -24.11 -0.55
CA GLY A 25 -2.89 -24.90 -1.67
C GLY A 25 -2.91 -24.13 -3.00
N VAL A 26 -3.25 -22.83 -2.97
CA VAL A 26 -3.20 -21.98 -4.18
C VAL A 26 -1.75 -21.74 -4.59
N VAL A 27 -0.86 -21.40 -3.66
CA VAL A 27 0.57 -21.19 -3.93
C VAL A 27 1.20 -22.43 -4.55
N ASP A 28 0.93 -23.61 -3.97
CA ASP A 28 1.49 -24.87 -4.42
C ASP A 28 1.00 -25.22 -5.82
N THR A 29 -0.30 -25.01 -6.09
CA THR A 29 -0.88 -25.26 -7.41
C THR A 29 -0.33 -24.28 -8.45
N VAL A 30 -0.24 -22.99 -8.14
CA VAL A 30 0.37 -22.00 -9.05
C VAL A 30 1.85 -22.29 -9.30
N THR A 31 2.57 -22.76 -8.27
CA THR A 31 3.98 -23.17 -8.41
C THR A 31 4.11 -24.44 -9.26
N ALA A 32 3.18 -25.40 -9.14
CA ALA A 32 3.12 -26.58 -9.99
C ALA A 32 2.83 -26.20 -11.46
N ILE A 33 1.93 -25.25 -11.70
CA ILE A 33 1.67 -24.68 -13.02
C ILE A 33 2.94 -24.04 -13.58
N ALA A 34 3.64 -23.21 -12.79
CA ALA A 34 4.90 -22.60 -13.20
C ALA A 34 5.96 -23.64 -13.61
N LYS A 35 6.09 -24.71 -12.81
CA LYS A 35 7.01 -25.82 -13.11
C LYS A 35 6.61 -26.55 -14.39
N TRP A 36 5.34 -26.88 -14.54
CA TRP A 36 4.82 -27.54 -15.75
C TRP A 36 5.12 -26.69 -17.00
N LEU A 37 4.89 -25.38 -16.93
CA LEU A 37 5.18 -24.45 -18.03
C LEU A 37 6.68 -24.44 -18.37
N ALA A 38 7.56 -24.46 -17.37
CA ALA A 38 9.00 -24.50 -17.59
C ALA A 38 9.47 -25.80 -18.27
N GLU A 39 8.91 -26.95 -17.88
CA GLU A 39 9.20 -28.26 -18.48
C GLU A 39 8.70 -28.39 -19.92
N HIS A 40 7.79 -27.52 -20.34
CA HIS A 40 7.16 -27.52 -21.66
C HIS A 40 7.62 -26.35 -22.57
N ASP A 41 8.83 -25.86 -22.33
CA ASP A 41 9.49 -24.77 -23.08
C ASP A 41 8.74 -23.42 -23.03
N ARG A 42 7.92 -23.18 -22.00
CA ARG A 42 7.19 -21.92 -21.77
C ARG A 42 7.77 -21.15 -20.58
N ALA A 43 9.07 -20.87 -20.63
CA ALA A 43 9.78 -20.13 -19.58
C ALA A 43 9.20 -18.73 -19.32
N ASP A 44 8.66 -18.08 -20.35
CA ASP A 44 7.95 -16.81 -20.29
C ASP A 44 6.71 -16.88 -19.37
N LEU A 45 5.86 -17.90 -19.57
CA LEU A 45 4.66 -18.08 -18.76
C LEU A 45 4.99 -18.63 -17.37
N ALA A 46 6.01 -19.49 -17.29
CA ALA A 46 6.50 -20.02 -16.03
C ALA A 46 6.96 -18.90 -15.08
N GLN A 47 7.67 -17.90 -15.61
CA GLN A 47 8.09 -16.74 -14.83
C GLN A 47 6.89 -15.96 -14.30
N ARG A 48 5.84 -15.75 -15.11
CA ARG A 48 4.62 -15.07 -14.67
C ARG A 48 3.86 -15.82 -13.58
N ALA A 49 3.68 -17.13 -13.76
CA ALA A 49 3.08 -17.98 -12.73
C ALA A 49 3.93 -17.96 -11.45
N ALA A 50 5.27 -17.98 -11.55
CA ALA A 50 6.15 -17.86 -10.40
C ALA A 50 6.01 -16.50 -9.68
N VAL A 51 5.84 -15.40 -10.42
CA VAL A 51 5.56 -14.06 -9.88
C VAL A 51 4.18 -14.00 -9.21
N ALA A 52 3.17 -14.62 -9.81
CA ALA A 52 1.84 -14.78 -9.20
C ALA A 52 1.94 -15.55 -7.87
N ALA A 53 2.62 -16.69 -7.83
CA ALA A 53 2.85 -17.44 -6.60
C ALA A 53 3.67 -16.65 -5.56
N ALA A 54 4.67 -15.88 -6.00
CA ALA A 54 5.48 -15.06 -5.10
C ALA A 54 4.66 -13.95 -4.41
N ARG A 55 3.70 -13.34 -5.13
CA ARG A 55 2.76 -12.36 -4.57
C ARG A 55 1.88 -12.95 -3.48
N VAL A 56 1.39 -14.17 -3.66
CA VAL A 56 0.60 -14.86 -2.62
C VAL A 56 1.46 -15.27 -1.42
N ARG A 57 2.73 -15.64 -1.63
CA ARG A 57 3.69 -16.00 -0.56
C ARG A 57 4.12 -14.82 0.30
N ARG A 58 4.14 -13.61 -0.26
CA ARG A 58 4.56 -12.39 0.44
C ARG A 58 3.56 -11.25 0.16
N PRO A 59 2.32 -11.36 0.65
CA PRO A 59 1.45 -10.20 0.69
C PRO A 59 2.07 -9.25 1.72
N SER A 60 2.52 -8.08 1.30
CA SER A 60 2.84 -6.99 2.21
C SER A 60 1.52 -6.28 2.48
N THR A 61 0.81 -6.73 3.50
CA THR A 61 -0.41 -6.09 3.99
C THR A 61 -0.01 -4.84 4.80
N ILE A 62 -0.23 -3.66 4.24
CA ILE A 62 0.15 -2.38 4.84
C ILE A 62 -0.94 -1.94 5.81
N VAL A 63 -0.60 -1.88 7.10
CA VAL A 63 -1.49 -1.37 8.14
C VAL A 63 -0.89 -0.12 8.76
N CYS A 64 -1.65 0.96 8.71
CA CYS A 64 -1.28 2.23 9.33
C CYS A 64 -1.67 2.24 10.80
N VAL A 65 -0.80 2.76 11.67
CA VAL A 65 -1.12 3.01 13.07
C VAL A 65 -1.15 4.52 13.30
N VAL A 66 -2.34 5.06 13.58
CA VAL A 66 -2.61 6.51 13.58
C VAL A 66 -3.37 6.90 14.84
N GLY A 67 -3.23 8.15 15.28
CA GLY A 67 -3.82 8.64 16.53
C GLY A 67 -3.09 9.88 17.04
N GLU A 68 -3.65 10.60 18.02
CA GLU A 68 -3.00 11.78 18.58
C GLU A 68 -1.68 11.46 19.28
N PHE A 69 -0.87 12.50 19.50
CA PHE A 69 0.30 12.43 20.38
C PHE A 69 -0.10 11.90 21.76
N LYS A 70 0.80 11.11 22.37
CA LYS A 70 0.60 10.48 23.69
C LYS A 70 -0.56 9.49 23.81
N GLN A 71 -1.24 9.10 22.74
CA GLN A 71 -2.27 8.06 22.77
C GLN A 71 -1.74 6.62 22.81
N GLY A 72 -0.42 6.42 22.81
CA GLY A 72 0.21 5.09 22.95
C GLY A 72 0.46 4.33 21.65
N LYS A 73 0.54 5.01 20.49
CA LYS A 73 0.84 4.39 19.17
C LYS A 73 2.13 3.58 19.15
N SER A 74 3.28 4.20 19.42
CA SER A 74 4.57 3.52 19.36
C SER A 74 4.69 2.46 20.46
N SER A 75 4.04 2.66 21.62
CA SER A 75 3.90 1.63 22.66
C SER A 75 3.07 0.43 22.18
N LEU A 76 1.98 0.67 21.45
CA LEU A 76 1.17 -0.37 20.81
C LEU A 76 1.97 -1.14 19.76
N VAL A 77 2.70 -0.44 18.89
CA VAL A 77 3.58 -1.07 17.90
C VAL A 77 4.60 -1.96 18.60
N ASN A 78 5.30 -1.46 19.61
CA ASN A 78 6.26 -2.28 20.38
C ASN A 78 5.62 -3.49 21.07
N ALA A 79 4.41 -3.33 21.63
CA ALA A 79 3.66 -4.42 22.25
C ALA A 79 3.24 -5.50 21.23
N LEU A 80 2.88 -5.10 20.01
CA LEU A 80 2.60 -6.00 18.89
C LEU A 80 3.87 -6.74 18.44
N LEU A 81 5.00 -6.03 18.36
CA LEU A 81 6.29 -6.60 17.97
C LEU A 81 6.87 -7.52 19.03
N GLY A 82 6.52 -7.28 20.30
CA GLY A 82 7.06 -7.97 21.47
C GLY A 82 8.46 -7.51 21.87
N ARG A 83 8.90 -6.35 21.37
CA ARG A 83 10.20 -5.73 21.68
C ARG A 83 10.15 -4.21 21.45
N PRO A 84 11.04 -3.44 22.10
CA PRO A 84 11.19 -2.02 21.82
C PRO A 84 11.92 -1.81 20.48
N ALA A 85 11.17 -1.68 19.39
CA ALA A 85 11.73 -1.42 18.07
C ALA A 85 11.49 0.03 17.62
N CYS A 86 10.27 0.54 17.84
CA CYS A 86 9.97 1.94 17.64
C CYS A 86 10.36 2.73 18.89
N PRO A 87 10.97 3.91 18.75
CA PRO A 87 11.28 4.75 19.90
C PRO A 87 9.97 5.20 20.59
N VAL A 88 9.95 5.10 21.92
CA VAL A 88 8.89 5.67 22.77
C VAL A 88 9.58 6.76 23.57
N ASP A 89 9.18 8.01 23.33
CA ASP A 89 9.74 9.19 24.00
C ASP A 89 8.60 10.01 24.63
N ASP A 90 8.87 10.61 25.79
CA ASP A 90 7.91 11.42 26.56
C ASP A 90 7.82 12.87 26.04
N ASP A 91 8.82 13.28 25.25
CA ASP A 91 8.94 14.56 24.55
C ASP A 91 8.83 14.40 23.02
N LEU A 92 8.35 15.46 22.35
CA LEU A 92 7.85 15.54 20.95
C LEU A 92 8.32 14.44 19.97
N ALA A 93 7.35 13.62 19.54
CA ALA A 93 7.16 12.88 18.27
C ALA A 93 8.33 12.26 17.44
N THR A 94 8.03 11.13 16.80
CA THR A 94 8.73 10.55 15.64
C THR A 94 8.70 11.55 14.47
N SER A 95 9.85 12.01 13.97
CA SER A 95 9.99 13.03 12.91
C SER A 95 9.91 12.46 11.48
N ALA A 96 9.93 11.13 11.32
CA ALA A 96 9.88 10.45 10.04
C ALA A 96 8.97 9.21 10.06
N ILE A 97 8.46 8.81 8.88
CA ILE A 97 7.69 7.57 8.74
C ILE A 97 8.55 6.38 9.16
N THR A 98 7.99 5.53 10.03
CA THR A 98 8.64 4.27 10.39
C THR A 98 7.86 3.10 9.81
N LEU A 99 8.47 2.41 8.85
CA LEU A 99 7.96 1.16 8.30
C LEU A 99 8.54 -0.01 9.05
N VAL A 100 7.71 -0.85 9.67
CA VAL A 100 8.14 -2.08 10.32
C VAL A 100 7.66 -3.28 9.54
N ARG A 101 8.59 -4.09 9.04
CA ARG A 101 8.30 -5.29 8.24
C ARG A 101 8.98 -6.53 8.78
N HIS A 102 8.49 -7.69 8.38
CA HIS A 102 9.10 -8.96 8.76
C HIS A 102 10.47 -9.17 8.11
N GLY A 103 11.40 -9.77 8.85
CA GLY A 103 12.60 -10.38 8.30
C GLY A 103 13.39 -11.15 9.35
N ALA A 104 14.12 -12.18 8.90
CA ALA A 104 14.82 -13.10 9.79
C ALA A 104 15.99 -12.47 10.56
N GLN A 105 16.58 -11.41 10.03
CA GLN A 105 17.62 -10.64 10.71
C GLN A 105 17.09 -9.25 11.06
N PRO A 106 17.02 -8.90 12.35
CA PRO A 106 16.67 -7.56 12.79
C PRO A 106 17.68 -6.55 12.27
N GLN A 107 17.21 -5.50 11.60
CA GLN A 107 18.05 -4.41 11.08
C GLN A 107 17.22 -3.14 10.95
N ALA A 108 17.86 -1.98 11.01
CA ALA A 108 17.23 -0.70 10.72
C ALA A 108 17.96 0.02 9.57
N MET A 109 17.20 0.67 8.71
CA MET A 109 17.70 1.40 7.56
C MET A 109 17.07 2.78 7.52
N VAL A 110 17.89 3.82 7.49
CA VAL A 110 17.46 5.21 7.38
C VAL A 110 17.65 5.63 5.93
N ARG A 111 16.57 6.07 5.30
CA ARG A 111 16.61 6.73 4.00
C ARG A 111 16.54 8.23 4.26
N ARG A 112 17.55 8.96 3.79
CA ARG A 112 17.66 10.41 3.97
C ARG A 112 18.03 11.11 2.67
N ARG A 113 17.71 12.38 2.57
CA ARG A 113 18.12 13.27 1.49
C ARG A 113 19.28 14.13 1.95
N ALA A 114 20.38 14.06 1.23
CA ALA A 114 21.54 14.93 1.42
C ALA A 114 21.98 15.45 0.05
N ASP A 115 22.12 16.77 -0.09
CA ASP A 115 22.55 17.44 -1.34
C ASP A 115 21.77 16.99 -2.59
N ASP A 116 20.43 16.94 -2.50
CA ASP A 116 19.51 16.43 -3.52
C ASP A 116 19.68 14.96 -3.93
N GLN A 117 20.55 14.21 -3.24
CA GLN A 117 20.71 12.78 -3.42
C GLN A 117 20.03 12.00 -2.29
N VAL A 118 19.35 10.92 -2.67
CA VAL A 118 18.74 9.99 -1.72
C VAL A 118 19.79 8.95 -1.32
N ILE A 119 20.11 8.91 -0.03
CA ILE A 119 21.07 7.99 0.56
C ILE A 119 20.31 7.03 1.50
N THR A 120 20.68 5.76 1.49
CA THR A 120 20.16 4.76 2.44
C THR A 120 21.30 4.22 3.29
N GLU A 121 21.19 4.38 4.60
CA GLU A 121 22.22 4.03 5.57
C GLU A 121 21.68 2.95 6.53
N SER A 122 22.49 1.92 6.78
CA SER A 122 22.17 0.92 7.80
C SER A 122 22.52 1.47 9.18
N VAL A 123 21.60 1.40 10.12
CA VAL A 123 21.78 1.88 11.49
C VAL A 123 21.53 0.76 12.50
N ALA A 124 22.20 0.81 13.64
CA ALA A 124 21.88 -0.10 14.74
C ALA A 124 20.48 0.23 15.28
N LEU A 125 19.74 -0.79 15.73
CA LEU A 125 18.39 -0.61 16.28
C LEU A 125 18.36 0.34 17.49
N ASP A 126 19.42 0.30 18.31
CA ASP A 126 19.56 1.17 19.48
C ASP A 126 19.79 2.63 19.10
N ASP A 127 20.43 2.88 17.94
CA ASP A 127 20.75 4.22 17.46
C ASP A 127 19.56 4.90 16.75
N VAL A 128 18.49 4.16 16.44
CA VAL A 128 17.30 4.66 15.72
C VAL A 128 16.72 5.93 16.36
N ARG A 129 16.72 6.01 17.69
CA ARG A 129 16.28 7.19 18.46
C ARG A 129 16.99 8.47 18.02
N SER A 130 18.29 8.39 17.77
CA SER A 130 19.11 9.56 17.37
C SER A 130 18.81 10.08 15.97
N TRP A 131 18.11 9.30 15.14
CA TRP A 131 17.78 9.66 13.77
C TRP A 131 16.35 10.18 13.62
N VAL A 132 15.42 9.69 14.44
CA VAL A 132 13.98 9.85 14.19
C VAL A 132 13.23 10.50 15.35
N CYS A 133 13.81 10.61 16.55
CA CYS A 133 13.19 11.41 17.62
C CYS A 133 13.56 12.89 17.49
N GLU A 134 12.66 13.80 17.88
CA GLU A 134 12.98 15.23 17.99
C GLU A 134 14.16 15.49 18.94
N SER A 135 14.26 14.72 20.02
CA SER A 135 15.38 14.80 20.97
C SER A 135 16.75 14.51 20.34
N GLY A 136 16.80 13.71 19.26
CA GLY A 136 18.03 13.31 18.56
C GLY A 136 18.26 13.98 17.20
N ASN A 137 17.19 14.38 16.51
CA ASN A 137 17.20 15.03 15.20
C ASN A 137 16.13 16.15 15.17
N PRO A 138 16.37 17.27 15.89
CA PRO A 138 15.42 18.38 15.98
C PRO A 138 15.07 18.93 14.59
N GLY A 139 13.79 19.18 14.32
CA GLY A 139 13.33 19.75 13.05
C GLY A 139 13.71 18.94 11.80
N ASN A 140 14.08 17.66 11.95
CA ASN A 140 14.58 16.79 10.89
C ASN A 140 15.78 17.37 10.09
N GLU A 141 16.72 18.04 10.77
CA GLU A 141 17.95 18.59 10.16
C GLU A 141 18.76 17.55 9.35
N ARG A 142 18.69 16.28 9.73
CA ARG A 142 19.39 15.18 9.01
C ARG A 142 18.73 14.77 7.69
N GLY A 143 17.59 15.36 7.34
CA GLY A 143 16.88 15.11 6.09
C GLY A 143 16.31 13.69 5.99
N VAL A 144 15.93 13.08 7.11
CA VAL A 144 15.41 11.71 7.13
C VAL A 144 14.04 11.69 6.46
N GLU A 145 13.94 10.97 5.34
CA GLU A 145 12.68 10.75 4.64
C GLU A 145 11.88 9.63 5.30
N ARG A 146 12.59 8.57 5.72
CA ARG A 146 11.96 7.32 6.17
C ARG A 146 12.91 6.44 6.96
N LEU A 147 12.37 5.76 7.96
CA LEU A 147 13.00 4.64 8.65
C LEU A 147 12.34 3.33 8.25
N GLU A 148 13.13 2.34 7.86
CA GLU A 148 12.69 0.95 7.74
C GLU A 148 13.28 0.12 8.86
N ILE A 149 12.42 -0.55 9.62
CA ILE A 149 12.79 -1.53 10.64
C ILE A 149 12.39 -2.92 10.14
N VAL A 150 13.36 -3.83 10.13
CA VAL A 150 13.14 -5.25 9.87
C VAL A 150 13.12 -5.98 11.19
N SER A 151 12.11 -6.82 11.37
CA SER A 151 11.82 -7.46 12.64
C SER A 151 11.39 -8.92 12.45
N ASP A 152 11.96 -9.85 13.18
CA ASP A 152 11.58 -11.28 13.25
C ASP A 152 10.28 -11.56 14.06
N SER A 153 9.42 -10.54 14.25
CA SER A 153 8.18 -10.70 15.02
C SER A 153 7.18 -11.64 14.33
N PRO A 154 6.59 -12.62 15.04
CA PRO A 154 5.60 -13.54 14.48
C PRO A 154 4.33 -12.86 13.94
N VAL A 155 3.96 -11.70 14.50
CA VAL A 155 2.80 -10.93 14.00
C VAL A 155 3.09 -10.37 12.61
N LEU A 156 4.32 -9.91 12.36
CA LEU A 156 4.74 -9.44 11.05
C LEU A 156 4.95 -10.58 10.04
N ALA A 157 5.31 -11.78 10.51
CA ALA A 157 5.50 -12.96 9.66
C ALA A 157 4.25 -13.33 8.85
N GLN A 158 3.08 -12.85 9.29
CA GLN A 158 1.82 -13.04 8.57
C GLN A 158 1.68 -12.14 7.32
N GLY A 159 2.70 -11.35 6.98
CA GLY A 159 2.68 -10.41 5.85
C GLY A 159 2.36 -8.97 6.25
N LEU A 160 2.23 -8.71 7.55
CA LEU A 160 1.91 -7.38 8.06
C LEU A 160 3.12 -6.44 7.94
N VAL A 161 2.89 -5.26 7.37
CA VAL A 161 3.79 -4.11 7.41
C VAL A 161 3.11 -3.02 8.22
N LEU A 162 3.67 -2.69 9.38
CA LEU A 162 3.16 -1.62 10.22
C LEU A 162 3.78 -0.30 9.80
N VAL A 163 2.94 0.72 9.62
CA VAL A 163 3.39 2.09 9.38
C VAL A 163 3.11 2.90 10.64
N ASP A 164 4.16 3.22 11.40
CA ASP A 164 4.06 4.17 12.50
C ASP A 164 4.25 5.58 11.92
N THR A 165 3.17 6.35 11.94
CA THR A 165 3.16 7.72 11.47
C THR A 165 3.62 8.66 12.58
N PRO A 166 4.44 9.70 12.28
CA PRO A 166 4.76 10.80 13.17
C PRO A 166 3.62 11.19 14.12
N GLY A 167 3.95 11.31 15.42
CA GLY A 167 3.00 11.66 16.46
C GLY A 167 2.30 12.97 16.14
N MET A 168 1.04 12.88 15.75
CA MET A 168 0.16 14.00 15.43
C MET A 168 0.15 15.01 16.59
N GLY A 169 0.71 16.21 16.41
CA GLY A 169 0.55 17.31 17.37
C GLY A 169 -0.93 17.71 17.46
N GLY A 170 -1.70 16.98 18.28
CA GLY A 170 -3.16 16.88 18.21
C GLY A 170 -3.67 16.37 16.84
N LEU A 171 -4.91 15.89 16.76
CA LEU A 171 -5.67 15.78 15.51
C LEU A 171 -6.10 17.17 15.00
N GLY A 172 -5.21 18.15 15.19
CA GLY A 172 -5.19 19.37 14.45
C GLY A 172 -4.95 19.09 12.97
N ALA A 173 -5.44 20.03 12.19
CA ALA A 173 -5.64 19.98 10.77
C ALA A 173 -4.46 19.52 9.88
N GLY A 174 -3.23 19.90 10.18
CA GLY A 174 -2.10 19.60 9.30
C GLY A 174 -1.62 18.18 9.37
N HIS A 175 -1.27 17.70 10.56
CA HIS A 175 -0.76 16.34 10.73
C HIS A 175 -1.82 15.30 10.33
N ALA A 176 -3.11 15.59 10.56
CA ALA A 176 -4.22 14.73 10.13
C ALA A 176 -4.26 14.56 8.62
N ALA A 177 -4.03 15.64 7.89
CA ALA A 177 -4.13 15.62 6.46
C ALA A 177 -2.89 14.99 5.78
N ALA A 178 -1.70 15.05 6.42
CA ALA A 178 -0.55 14.22 6.03
C ALA A 178 -0.88 12.72 6.09
N THR A 179 -1.55 12.30 7.18
CA THR A 179 -1.91 10.90 7.38
C THR A 179 -3.05 10.44 6.48
N LEU A 180 -4.08 11.27 6.28
CA LEU A 180 -5.14 11.02 5.30
C LEU A 180 -4.56 10.84 3.89
N GLY A 181 -3.51 11.58 3.54
CA GLY A 181 -2.79 11.42 2.28
C GLY A 181 -2.16 10.04 2.09
N PHE A 182 -1.90 9.27 3.15
CA PHE A 182 -1.33 7.91 3.07
C PHE A 182 -2.36 6.79 3.21
N LEU A 183 -3.58 7.09 3.66
CA LEU A 183 -4.62 6.07 3.83
C LEU A 183 -5.07 5.36 2.54
N PRO A 184 -5.11 5.99 1.35
CA PRO A 184 -5.44 5.29 0.10
C PRO A 184 -4.50 4.14 -0.26
N PHE A 185 -3.37 4.01 0.44
CA PHE A 185 -2.30 3.05 0.21
C PHE A 185 -2.25 1.97 1.29
N ALA A 186 -3.15 2.04 2.26
CA ALA A 186 -3.21 1.15 3.40
C ALA A 186 -4.35 0.15 3.20
N ASP A 187 -4.02 -1.13 3.36
CA ASP A 187 -5.02 -2.21 3.35
C ASP A 187 -5.84 -2.19 4.66
N GLY A 188 -5.31 -1.54 5.70
CA GLY A 188 -6.05 -1.26 6.93
C GLY A 188 -5.48 -0.12 7.77
N LEU A 189 -6.32 0.39 8.67
CA LEU A 189 -5.99 1.43 9.63
C LEU A 189 -6.27 0.94 11.05
N VAL A 190 -5.31 1.09 11.95
CA VAL A 190 -5.50 1.02 13.40
C VAL A 190 -5.46 2.44 13.94
N PHE A 191 -6.64 2.98 14.23
CA PHE A 191 -6.77 4.23 14.96
C PHE A 191 -6.54 4.00 16.45
N VAL A 192 -5.82 4.91 17.11
CA VAL A 192 -5.34 4.77 18.48
C VAL A 192 -5.73 6.01 19.27
N SER A 193 -6.56 5.82 20.29
CA SER A 193 -6.89 6.83 21.30
C SER A 193 -6.91 6.18 22.67
N ASP A 194 -6.51 6.90 23.72
CA ASP A 194 -6.44 6.36 25.07
C ASP A 194 -7.77 6.44 25.81
N ALA A 195 -7.90 5.65 26.87
CA ALA A 195 -9.12 5.58 27.66
C ALA A 195 -9.29 6.74 28.67
N SER A 196 -8.56 7.85 28.52
CA SER A 196 -8.65 8.99 29.46
C SER A 196 -9.90 9.83 29.26
N THR A 197 -10.32 10.03 28.01
CA THR A 197 -11.46 10.84 27.60
C THR A 197 -12.17 10.23 26.40
N GLU A 198 -13.41 10.64 26.16
CA GLU A 198 -14.12 10.28 24.92
C GLU A 198 -13.50 10.95 23.68
N LEU A 199 -13.80 10.39 22.52
CA LEU A 199 -13.36 10.89 21.21
C LEU A 199 -13.72 12.38 21.05
N SER A 200 -12.71 13.18 20.70
CA SER A 200 -12.95 14.58 20.37
C SER A 200 -13.53 14.74 18.96
N ALA A 201 -14.23 15.85 18.70
CA ALA A 201 -14.83 16.12 17.39
C ALA A 201 -13.83 16.04 16.21
N PRO A 202 -12.57 16.52 16.33
CA PRO A 202 -11.54 16.29 15.33
C PRO A 202 -11.23 14.81 15.04
N GLU A 203 -11.28 13.93 16.05
CA GLU A 203 -11.01 12.50 15.86
C GLU A 203 -12.16 11.82 15.11
N VAL A 204 -13.40 12.17 15.45
CA VAL A 204 -14.59 11.68 14.74
C VAL A 204 -14.56 12.12 13.28
N GLU A 205 -14.23 13.38 13.00
CA GLU A 205 -14.11 13.87 11.61
C GLU A 205 -12.94 13.21 10.86
N PHE A 206 -11.82 12.96 11.53
CA PHE A 206 -10.72 12.20 10.96
C PHE A 206 -11.17 10.79 10.57
N LEU A 207 -11.85 10.07 11.47
CA LEU A 207 -12.36 8.72 11.22
C LEU A 207 -13.37 8.70 10.08
N ARG A 208 -14.24 9.72 9.99
CA ARG A 208 -15.19 9.87 8.87
C ARG A 208 -14.47 9.93 7.52
N ARG A 209 -13.40 10.71 7.43
CA ARG A 209 -12.58 10.79 6.21
C ARG A 209 -11.75 9.52 5.99
N ALA A 210 -11.25 8.92 7.06
CA ALA A 210 -10.42 7.72 6.97
C ALA A 210 -11.19 6.54 6.38
N VAL A 211 -12.46 6.35 6.77
CA VAL A 211 -13.34 5.30 6.22
C VAL A 211 -13.66 5.54 4.73
N GLU A 212 -13.65 6.79 4.25
CA GLU A 212 -13.80 7.10 2.82
C GLU A 212 -12.55 6.71 1.99
N LEU A 213 -11.37 6.65 2.63
CA LEU A 213 -10.07 6.47 1.96
C LEU A 213 -9.47 5.07 2.15
N CYS A 214 -9.77 4.40 3.27
CA CYS A 214 -9.26 3.08 3.62
C CYS A 214 -10.45 2.16 3.94
N PRO A 215 -10.53 0.97 3.31
CA PRO A 215 -11.70 0.11 3.42
C PRO A 215 -11.90 -0.49 4.81
N ILE A 216 -10.84 -0.58 5.63
CA ILE A 216 -10.87 -1.31 6.90
C ILE A 216 -10.23 -0.47 8.00
N VAL A 217 -11.03 -0.07 8.99
CA VAL A 217 -10.59 0.72 10.14
C VAL A 217 -10.90 -0.04 11.43
N LEU A 218 -9.91 -0.19 12.30
CA LEU A 218 -10.01 -0.70 13.66
C LEU A 218 -9.68 0.42 14.65
N PHE A 219 -10.41 0.51 15.77
CA PHE A 219 -10.10 1.48 16.82
C PHE A 219 -9.52 0.76 18.05
N ALA A 220 -8.23 0.95 18.32
CA ALA A 220 -7.55 0.52 19.54
C ALA A 220 -7.73 1.57 20.66
N LEU A 221 -8.54 1.26 21.67
CA LEU A 221 -8.70 2.07 22.87
C LEU A 221 -7.63 1.69 23.90
N THR A 222 -6.61 2.51 24.07
CA THR A 222 -5.38 2.16 24.82
C THR A 222 -5.45 2.55 26.30
N LYS A 223 -4.44 2.14 27.07
CA LYS A 223 -4.26 2.48 28.50
C LYS A 223 -5.41 2.07 29.41
N ILE A 224 -6.09 0.96 29.10
CA ILE A 224 -7.16 0.40 29.95
C ILE A 224 -6.66 0.00 31.36
N ASP A 225 -5.36 -0.19 31.52
CA ASP A 225 -4.68 -0.44 32.80
C ASP A 225 -4.61 0.80 33.70
N LEU A 226 -4.62 2.00 33.13
CA LEU A 226 -4.52 3.27 33.87
C LEU A 226 -5.89 3.85 34.22
N TYR A 227 -6.93 3.54 33.44
CA TYR A 227 -8.25 4.16 33.55
C TYR A 227 -9.33 3.13 33.88
N PRO A 228 -9.71 2.92 35.16
CA PRO A 228 -10.68 1.91 35.56
C PRO A 228 -12.08 2.05 34.94
N ALA A 229 -12.44 3.25 34.49
CA ALA A 229 -13.72 3.55 33.85
C ALA A 229 -13.69 3.43 32.32
N TRP A 230 -12.66 2.79 31.73
CA TRP A 230 -12.48 2.67 30.28
C TRP A 230 -13.70 2.07 29.57
N GLN A 231 -14.47 1.18 30.21
CA GLN A 231 -15.69 0.60 29.62
C GLN A 231 -16.73 1.67 29.33
N ARG A 232 -16.82 2.69 30.20
CA ARG A 232 -17.74 3.81 30.00
C ARG A 232 -17.28 4.68 28.83
N ILE A 233 -15.98 4.94 28.70
CA ILE A 233 -15.41 5.67 27.57
C ILE A 233 -15.66 4.93 26.26
N ALA A 234 -15.38 3.63 26.21
CA ALA A 234 -15.65 2.80 25.03
C ALA A 234 -17.12 2.85 24.57
N GLU A 235 -18.07 2.91 25.51
CA GLU A 235 -19.50 3.02 25.20
C GLU A 235 -19.90 4.41 24.69
N LEU A 236 -19.30 5.47 25.24
CA LEU A 236 -19.48 6.83 24.75
C LEU A 236 -18.91 6.97 23.33
N ASP A 237 -17.70 6.46 23.09
CA ASP A 237 -17.06 6.48 21.78
C ASP A 237 -17.88 5.70 20.74
N ARG A 238 -18.39 4.52 21.11
CA ARG A 238 -19.32 3.78 20.24
C ARG A 238 -20.55 4.61 19.89
N THR A 239 -21.10 5.35 20.85
CA THR A 239 -22.22 6.26 20.61
C THR A 239 -21.85 7.39 19.64
N HIS A 240 -20.66 7.99 19.79
CA HIS A 240 -20.16 9.04 18.89
C HIS A 240 -19.96 8.53 17.47
N LEU A 241 -19.39 7.33 17.30
CA LEU A 241 -19.19 6.69 16.00
C LEU A 241 -20.51 6.38 15.30
N VAL A 242 -21.47 5.77 16.02
CA VAL A 242 -22.80 5.46 15.47
C VAL A 242 -23.55 6.73 15.06
N ARG A 243 -23.46 7.80 15.86
CA ARG A 243 -24.05 9.11 15.50
C ARG A 243 -23.44 9.71 14.24
N ALA A 244 -22.16 9.45 13.98
CA ALA A 244 -21.46 9.86 12.78
C ALA A 244 -21.70 8.92 11.57
N GLY A 245 -22.49 7.85 11.75
CA GLY A 245 -22.73 6.85 10.71
C GLY A 245 -21.54 5.91 10.46
N LEU A 246 -20.64 5.79 11.43
CA LEU A 246 -19.43 4.98 11.34
C LEU A 246 -19.61 3.68 12.12
N ASP A 247 -19.39 2.55 11.45
CA ASP A 247 -19.36 1.22 12.05
C ASP A 247 -17.91 0.75 12.19
N ILE A 248 -17.24 1.23 13.25
CA ILE A 248 -15.82 0.95 13.51
C ILE A 248 -15.71 0.10 14.79
N PRO A 249 -15.12 -1.10 14.73
CA PRO A 249 -14.94 -1.94 15.90
C PRO A 249 -13.91 -1.33 16.87
N ILE A 250 -14.32 -1.20 18.13
CA ILE A 250 -13.46 -0.73 19.24
C ILE A 250 -12.85 -1.93 19.97
N VAL A 251 -11.53 -1.95 20.07
CA VAL A 251 -10.73 -2.98 20.75
C VAL A 251 -9.97 -2.33 21.91
N PRO A 252 -10.43 -2.50 23.15
CA PRO A 252 -9.72 -1.98 24.33
C PRO A 252 -8.45 -2.80 24.59
N ILE A 253 -7.31 -2.14 24.79
CA ILE A 253 -6.00 -2.80 24.96
C ILE A 253 -5.10 -2.10 25.99
N SER A 254 -4.18 -2.87 26.57
CA SER A 254 -3.07 -2.34 27.40
C SER A 254 -1.72 -2.82 26.88
N SER A 255 -0.95 -1.90 26.31
CA SER A 255 0.43 -2.18 25.89
C SER A 255 1.34 -2.48 27.08
N ALA A 256 1.10 -1.86 28.25
CA ALA A 256 1.89 -2.09 29.46
C ALA A 256 1.69 -3.50 30.02
N LEU A 257 0.43 -3.97 30.12
CA LEU A 257 0.14 -5.34 30.53
C LEU A 257 0.71 -6.36 29.55
N ARG A 258 0.67 -6.08 28.24
CA ARG A 258 1.32 -6.95 27.24
C ARG A 258 2.82 -7.04 27.46
N SER A 259 3.51 -5.91 27.63
CA SER A 259 4.96 -5.91 27.83
C SER A 259 5.33 -6.70 29.09
N ALA A 260 4.63 -6.46 30.21
CA ALA A 260 4.83 -7.22 31.44
C ALA A 260 4.53 -8.72 31.26
N ALA A 261 3.51 -9.07 30.49
CA ALA A 261 3.17 -10.45 30.17
C ALA A 261 4.29 -11.16 29.38
N LEU A 262 4.90 -10.48 28.41
CA LEU A 262 6.01 -11.02 27.62
C LEU A 262 7.28 -11.20 28.46
N GLU A 263 7.61 -10.21 29.29
CA GLU A 263 8.76 -10.26 30.20
C GLU A 263 8.63 -11.41 31.21
N ARG A 264 7.44 -11.57 31.80
CA ARG A 264 7.16 -12.58 32.84
C ARG A 264 6.74 -13.93 32.26
N LYS A 265 6.53 -14.01 30.95
CA LYS A 265 5.92 -15.16 30.25
C LYS A 265 4.58 -15.58 30.87
N ASP A 266 3.77 -14.59 31.24
CA ASP A 266 2.51 -14.75 31.95
C ASP A 266 1.33 -14.71 30.97
N ARG A 267 0.60 -15.82 30.88
CA ARG A 267 -0.55 -15.96 29.98
C ARG A 267 -1.77 -15.18 30.47
N GLU A 268 -2.00 -15.09 31.77
CA GLU A 268 -3.16 -14.37 32.31
C GLU A 268 -3.02 -12.87 32.09
N LEU A 269 -1.83 -12.31 32.34
CA LEU A 269 -1.55 -10.90 32.02
C LEU A 269 -1.66 -10.62 30.52
N ASN A 270 -1.29 -11.60 29.68
CA ASN A 270 -1.44 -11.47 28.25
C ASN A 270 -2.92 -11.38 27.83
N ASP A 271 -3.78 -12.20 28.41
CA ASP A 271 -5.21 -12.19 28.12
C ASP A 271 -5.88 -10.91 28.66
N LEU A 272 -5.46 -10.45 29.85
CA LEU A 272 -5.90 -9.18 30.43
C LEU A 272 -5.45 -7.95 29.61
N SER A 273 -4.32 -8.04 28.90
CA SER A 273 -3.88 -6.97 28.00
C SER A 273 -4.82 -6.74 26.81
N ARG A 274 -5.65 -7.74 26.48
CA ARG A 274 -6.54 -7.81 25.30
C ARG A 274 -5.86 -7.57 23.95
N LEU A 275 -4.53 -7.48 23.90
CA LEU A 275 -3.79 -7.43 22.65
C LEU A 275 -4.01 -8.65 21.74
N PRO A 276 -4.18 -9.89 22.27
CA PRO A 276 -4.53 -11.03 21.43
C PRO A 276 -5.83 -10.83 20.63
N GLU A 277 -6.79 -10.08 21.17
CA GLU A 277 -8.03 -9.74 20.46
C GLU A 277 -7.76 -8.80 19.28
N LEU A 278 -6.90 -7.79 19.45
CA LEU A 278 -6.48 -6.90 18.38
C LEU A 278 -5.71 -7.64 17.29
N VAL A 279 -4.78 -8.52 17.67
CA VAL A 279 -4.03 -9.34 16.71
C VAL A 279 -4.96 -10.27 15.94
N LYS A 280 -5.95 -10.87 16.62
CA LYS A 280 -6.97 -11.70 15.97
C LYS A 280 -7.76 -10.90 14.94
N ARG A 281 -8.28 -9.71 15.31
CA ARG A 281 -9.02 -8.84 14.38
C ARG A 281 -8.16 -8.36 13.22
N LEU A 282 -6.90 -7.99 13.44
CA LEU A 282 -5.98 -7.67 12.33
C LEU A 282 -5.81 -8.87 11.37
N GLY A 283 -5.75 -10.08 11.91
CA GLY A 283 -5.73 -11.32 11.12
C GLY A 283 -7.00 -11.54 10.31
N ASP A 284 -8.16 -11.47 10.96
CA ASP A 284 -9.46 -11.83 10.39
C ASP A 284 -10.01 -10.75 9.46
N ASP A 285 -9.88 -9.48 9.87
CA ASP A 285 -10.51 -8.32 9.23
C ASP A 285 -9.60 -7.68 8.16
N VAL A 286 -8.27 -7.82 8.24
CA VAL A 286 -7.34 -7.13 7.31
C VAL A 286 -6.46 -8.10 6.52
N ILE A 287 -5.65 -8.90 7.22
CA ILE A 287 -4.65 -9.78 6.58
C ILE A 287 -5.34 -10.89 5.79
N GLY A 288 -6.38 -11.50 6.35
CA GLY A 288 -7.14 -12.58 5.70
C GLY A 288 -7.76 -12.15 4.37
N PRO A 289 -8.58 -11.08 4.32
CA PRO A 289 -9.13 -10.54 3.07
C PRO A 289 -8.05 -10.21 2.04
N ALA A 290 -6.98 -9.49 2.43
CA ALA A 290 -5.89 -9.13 1.52
C ALA A 290 -5.21 -10.37 0.91
N LYS A 291 -4.94 -11.40 1.74
CA LYS A 291 -4.40 -12.69 1.28
C LYS A 291 -5.33 -13.41 0.32
N ARG A 292 -6.63 -13.48 0.63
CA ARG A 292 -7.63 -14.10 -0.26
C ARG A 292 -7.71 -13.37 -1.59
N GLY A 293 -7.70 -12.04 -1.58
CA GLY A 293 -7.65 -11.23 -2.79
C GLY A 293 -6.39 -11.49 -3.62
N ALA A 294 -5.22 -11.61 -2.99
CA ALA A 294 -3.98 -11.99 -3.66
C ALA A 294 -4.05 -13.41 -4.26
N ALA A 295 -4.58 -14.39 -3.52
CA ALA A 295 -4.74 -15.77 -3.97
C ALA A 295 -5.71 -15.89 -5.15
N ALA A 296 -6.87 -15.23 -5.07
CA ALA A 296 -7.86 -15.18 -6.15
C ALA A 296 -7.27 -14.60 -7.44
N ARG A 297 -6.51 -13.50 -7.33
CA ARG A 297 -5.82 -12.88 -8.47
C ARG A 297 -4.78 -13.81 -9.09
N ALA A 298 -3.92 -14.41 -8.26
CA ALA A 298 -2.88 -15.32 -8.75
C ALA A 298 -3.48 -16.54 -9.45
N ALA A 299 -4.60 -17.05 -8.93
CA ALA A 299 -5.32 -18.14 -9.56
C ALA A 299 -6.01 -17.72 -10.87
N ALA A 300 -6.64 -16.55 -10.93
CA ALA A 300 -7.22 -16.03 -12.16
C ALA A 300 -6.15 -15.85 -13.25
N GLU A 301 -5.00 -15.26 -12.92
CA GLU A 301 -3.87 -15.14 -13.84
C GLU A 301 -3.35 -16.51 -14.29
N SER A 302 -3.21 -17.46 -13.36
CA SER A 302 -2.73 -18.81 -13.70
C SER A 302 -3.72 -19.58 -14.59
N ARG A 303 -5.03 -19.39 -14.40
CA ARG A 303 -6.05 -19.95 -15.28
C ARG A 303 -5.94 -19.39 -16.70
N GLN A 304 -5.74 -18.08 -16.84
CA GLN A 304 -5.50 -17.46 -18.15
C GLN A 304 -4.25 -18.05 -18.83
N LEU A 305 -3.18 -18.31 -18.08
CA LEU A 305 -1.98 -18.96 -18.62
C LEU A 305 -2.28 -20.40 -19.09
N ILE A 306 -3.06 -21.17 -18.31
CA ILE A 306 -3.49 -22.51 -18.70
C ILE A 306 -4.32 -22.46 -19.98
N GLU A 307 -5.33 -21.57 -20.04
CA GLU A 307 -6.20 -21.40 -21.21
C GLU A 307 -5.41 -21.04 -22.47
N GLN A 308 -4.43 -20.14 -22.35
CA GLN A 308 -3.54 -19.74 -23.44
C GLN A 308 -2.74 -20.95 -23.99
N VAL A 309 -2.22 -21.81 -23.12
CA VAL A 309 -1.50 -23.03 -23.56
C VAL A 309 -2.45 -24.08 -24.12
N ARG A 310 -3.61 -24.29 -23.48
CA ARG A 310 -4.64 -25.22 -23.97
C ARG A 310 -5.13 -24.85 -25.36
N ALA A 311 -5.32 -23.56 -25.64
CA ALA A 311 -5.68 -23.07 -26.96
C ALA A 311 -4.62 -23.45 -28.00
N GLY A 312 -3.34 -23.23 -27.70
CA GLY A 312 -2.24 -23.63 -28.60
C GLY A 312 -2.14 -25.14 -28.83
N LEU A 313 -2.28 -25.95 -27.77
CA LEU A 313 -2.26 -27.41 -27.87
C LEU A 313 -3.50 -27.97 -28.59
N GLY A 314 -4.68 -27.40 -28.35
CA GLY A 314 -5.91 -27.77 -29.03
C GLY A 314 -5.84 -27.46 -30.52
N ALA A 315 -5.22 -26.34 -30.87
CA ALA A 315 -4.92 -25.94 -32.23
C ALA A 315 -3.96 -26.95 -32.92
N GLU A 316 -2.85 -27.31 -32.27
CA GLU A 316 -1.90 -28.33 -32.76
C GLU A 316 -2.58 -29.70 -32.96
N ARG A 317 -3.36 -30.15 -31.97
CA ARG A 317 -4.13 -31.40 -32.03
C ARG A 317 -5.12 -31.42 -33.19
N ALA A 318 -5.86 -30.32 -33.40
CA ALA A 318 -6.81 -30.21 -34.50
C ALA A 318 -6.11 -30.31 -35.87
N GLY A 319 -4.94 -29.68 -36.01
CA GLY A 319 -4.15 -29.76 -37.23
C GLY A 319 -3.57 -31.16 -37.51
N LEU A 320 -3.13 -31.87 -36.47
CA LEU A 320 -2.63 -33.24 -36.59
C LEU A 320 -3.75 -34.25 -36.95
N ALA A 321 -4.98 -34.00 -36.48
CA ALA A 321 -6.14 -34.83 -36.77
C ALA A 321 -6.72 -34.59 -38.17
N ASP A 322 -6.68 -33.33 -38.65
CA ASP A 322 -7.23 -32.92 -39.95
C ASP A 322 -6.31 -31.92 -40.66
N PRO A 323 -5.59 -32.35 -41.72
CA PRO A 323 -4.69 -31.48 -42.49
C PRO A 323 -5.38 -30.25 -43.12
N ALA A 324 -6.68 -30.32 -43.43
CA ALA A 324 -7.41 -29.18 -43.99
C ALA A 324 -7.64 -28.09 -42.93
N LYS A 325 -7.97 -28.49 -41.70
CA LYS A 325 -8.08 -27.57 -40.55
C LYS A 325 -6.72 -27.02 -40.12
N ALA A 326 -5.64 -27.79 -40.31
CA ALA A 326 -4.28 -27.32 -40.05
C ALA A 326 -3.93 -26.09 -40.89
N ALA A 327 -4.31 -26.10 -42.18
CA ALA A 327 -4.05 -24.99 -43.10
C ALA A 327 -4.87 -23.74 -42.74
N GLU A 328 -6.14 -23.90 -42.37
CA GLU A 328 -7.00 -22.82 -41.92
C GLU A 328 -6.47 -22.18 -40.63
N LEU A 329 -6.13 -22.99 -39.63
CA LEU A 329 -5.56 -22.54 -38.37
C LEU A 329 -4.22 -21.83 -38.56
N LEU A 330 -3.32 -22.36 -39.40
CA LEU A 330 -2.06 -21.72 -39.75
C LEU A 330 -2.29 -20.34 -40.38
N ALA A 331 -3.30 -20.21 -41.24
CA ALA A 331 -3.66 -18.91 -41.82
C ALA A 331 -4.14 -17.93 -40.73
N THR A 332 -5.01 -18.38 -39.81
CA THR A 332 -5.47 -17.56 -38.68
C THR A 332 -4.33 -17.13 -37.75
N LEU A 333 -3.45 -18.05 -37.36
CA LEU A 333 -2.31 -17.75 -36.49
C LEU A 333 -1.31 -16.82 -37.17
N THR A 334 -1.06 -17.00 -38.47
CA THR A 334 -0.17 -16.13 -39.25
C THR A 334 -0.74 -14.72 -39.35
N ASP A 335 -2.06 -14.59 -39.54
CA ASP A 335 -2.72 -13.29 -39.56
C ASP A 335 -2.68 -12.61 -38.17
N ALA A 336 -2.96 -13.37 -37.09
CA ALA A 336 -2.85 -12.89 -35.72
C ALA A 336 -1.42 -12.43 -35.38
N LYS A 337 -0.40 -13.18 -35.81
CA LYS A 337 1.02 -12.80 -35.66
C LYS A 337 1.32 -11.50 -36.40
N ARG A 338 0.83 -11.34 -37.64
CA ARG A 338 1.04 -10.11 -38.42
C ARG A 338 0.41 -8.88 -37.76
N ARG A 339 -0.81 -9.02 -37.21
CA ARG A 339 -1.48 -7.96 -36.43
C ARG A 339 -0.67 -7.59 -35.19
N LEU A 340 -0.15 -8.58 -34.49
CA LEU A 340 0.67 -8.34 -33.31
C LEU A 340 2.02 -7.68 -33.65
N GLU A 341 2.62 -8.02 -34.78
CA GLU A 341 3.81 -7.32 -35.30
C GLU A 341 3.50 -5.86 -35.65
N HIS A 342 2.28 -5.56 -36.12
CA HIS A 342 1.81 -4.19 -36.30
C HIS A 342 1.72 -3.42 -34.96
N LEU A 343 1.13 -4.04 -33.93
CA LEU A 343 1.01 -3.48 -32.58
C LEU A 343 2.35 -3.30 -31.85
N ARG A 344 3.40 -4.03 -32.26
CA ARG A 344 4.77 -3.84 -31.75
C ARG A 344 5.62 -2.91 -32.61
N GLY A 345 5.17 -2.64 -33.84
CA GLY A 345 5.88 -1.82 -34.78
C GLY A 345 5.89 -0.34 -34.37
N PRO A 346 6.77 0.48 -34.99
CA PRO A 346 6.84 1.91 -34.73
C PRO A 346 5.56 2.68 -35.09
N GLY A 347 4.63 2.06 -35.84
CA GLY A 347 3.32 2.63 -36.18
C GLY A 347 2.18 2.27 -35.23
N ALA A 348 2.45 1.55 -34.14
CA ALA A 348 1.42 1.20 -33.16
C ALA A 348 0.84 2.45 -32.50
N LYS A 349 -0.50 2.50 -32.37
CA LYS A 349 -1.20 3.66 -31.80
C LYS A 349 -1.21 3.67 -30.27
N TRP A 350 -1.17 2.49 -29.63
CA TRP A 350 -1.28 2.39 -28.18
C TRP A 350 -0.15 3.10 -27.40
N PRO A 351 1.14 3.10 -27.82
CA PRO A 351 2.17 3.83 -27.09
C PRO A 351 1.99 5.35 -27.19
N GLN A 352 1.43 5.82 -28.32
CA GLN A 352 1.06 7.21 -28.52
C GLN A 352 -0.14 7.57 -27.63
N LEU A 353 -1.19 6.74 -27.60
CA LEU A 353 -2.33 6.91 -26.68
C LEU A 353 -1.86 7.04 -25.22
N VAL A 354 -0.98 6.14 -24.76
CA VAL A 354 -0.40 6.24 -23.40
C VAL A 354 0.30 7.58 -23.22
N GLY A 355 1.15 7.99 -24.16
CA GLY A 355 1.86 9.27 -24.08
C GLY A 355 0.94 10.49 -24.01
N ASP A 356 -0.04 10.56 -24.90
CA ASP A 356 -1.00 11.65 -25.00
C ASP A 356 -1.85 11.72 -23.72
N ARG A 357 -2.42 10.59 -23.30
CA ARG A 357 -3.28 10.56 -22.11
C ARG A 357 -2.56 10.83 -20.80
N VAL A 358 -1.33 10.35 -20.65
CA VAL A 358 -0.50 10.66 -19.49
C VAL A 358 -0.13 12.15 -19.45
N THR A 359 0.13 12.75 -20.62
CA THR A 359 0.39 14.20 -20.74
C THR A 359 -0.85 15.01 -20.37
N ASP A 360 -2.01 14.63 -20.89
CA ASP A 360 -3.30 15.25 -20.57
C ASP A 360 -3.63 15.14 -19.08
N LEU A 361 -3.41 13.96 -18.48
CA LEU A 361 -3.60 13.71 -17.05
C LEU A 361 -2.71 14.63 -16.22
N SER A 362 -1.42 14.70 -16.54
CA SER A 362 -0.47 15.59 -15.86
C SER A 362 -0.90 17.05 -15.94
N ALA A 363 -1.30 17.52 -17.13
CA ALA A 363 -1.74 18.88 -17.34
C ALA A 363 -3.03 19.19 -16.56
N ALA A 364 -4.01 18.28 -16.59
CA ALA A 364 -5.27 18.42 -15.88
C ALA A 364 -5.08 18.45 -14.35
N VAL A 365 -4.26 17.54 -13.81
CA VAL A 365 -3.96 17.49 -12.37
C VAL A 365 -3.18 18.73 -11.93
N ASN A 366 -2.15 19.15 -12.67
CA ASN A 366 -1.41 20.38 -12.38
C ASN A 366 -2.31 21.62 -12.43
N HIS A 367 -3.15 21.74 -13.45
CA HIS A 367 -4.08 22.87 -13.58
C HIS A 367 -5.06 22.92 -12.41
N ARG A 368 -5.65 21.76 -12.04
CA ARG A 368 -6.57 21.64 -10.91
C ARG A 368 -5.89 21.99 -9.59
N PHE A 369 -4.69 21.45 -9.36
CA PHE A 369 -3.92 21.71 -8.15
C PHE A 369 -3.61 23.19 -7.99
N ARG A 370 -3.11 23.84 -9.05
CA ARG A 370 -2.89 25.30 -9.08
C ARG A 370 -4.17 26.09 -8.79
N GLY A 371 -5.31 25.64 -9.33
CA GLY A 371 -6.63 26.22 -9.04
C GLY A 371 -6.99 26.11 -7.56
N GLY A 372 -6.80 24.94 -6.97
CA GLY A 372 -6.99 24.68 -5.53
C GLY A 372 -6.10 25.56 -4.66
N THR A 373 -4.80 25.60 -4.93
CA THR A 373 -3.83 26.45 -4.22
C THR A 373 -4.20 27.94 -4.28
N ARG A 374 -4.68 28.44 -5.43
CA ARG A 374 -5.17 29.83 -5.54
C ARG A 374 -6.43 30.07 -4.73
N ALA A 375 -7.36 29.11 -4.70
CA ALA A 375 -8.57 29.21 -3.88
C ALA A 375 -8.24 29.22 -2.39
N ILE A 376 -7.29 28.39 -1.95
CA ILE A 376 -6.75 28.39 -0.59
C ILE A 376 -6.15 29.76 -0.26
N SER A 377 -5.25 30.26 -1.12
CA SER A 377 -4.61 31.58 -0.95
C SER A 377 -5.65 32.69 -0.74
N LYS A 378 -6.65 32.77 -1.63
CA LYS A 378 -7.73 33.75 -1.53
C LYS A 378 -8.53 33.61 -0.22
N SER A 379 -8.93 32.39 0.13
CA SER A 379 -9.70 32.12 1.35
C SER A 379 -8.91 32.52 2.62
N MET A 380 -7.61 32.26 2.64
CA MET A 380 -6.76 32.61 3.78
C MET A 380 -6.49 34.13 3.84
N ASP A 381 -6.31 34.80 2.70
CA ASP A 381 -6.15 36.25 2.63
C ASP A 381 -7.37 37.02 3.19
N GLU A 382 -8.58 36.53 2.87
CA GLU A 382 -9.85 37.04 3.40
C GLU A 382 -9.94 36.83 4.92
N ARG A 383 -9.53 35.66 5.42
CA ARG A 383 -9.51 35.37 6.86
C ARG A 383 -8.50 36.24 7.62
N ILE A 384 -7.30 36.42 7.08
CA ILE A 384 -6.24 37.28 7.65
C ILE A 384 -6.73 38.73 7.81
N GLU A 385 -7.63 39.19 6.95
CA GLU A 385 -8.17 40.56 7.01
C GLU A 385 -9.02 40.84 8.26
N VAL A 386 -9.70 39.82 8.79
CA VAL A 386 -10.66 39.95 9.89
C VAL A 386 -10.04 39.58 11.25
N LEU A 387 -8.78 39.10 11.26
CA LEU A 387 -8.09 38.69 12.48
C LEU A 387 -7.84 39.82 13.47
N THR A 388 -8.18 39.61 14.74
CA THR A 388 -7.99 40.59 15.82
C THR A 388 -7.30 40.02 17.05
N ARG A 389 -7.37 38.70 17.30
CA ARG A 389 -6.81 38.03 18.49
C ARG A 389 -5.74 37.00 18.11
N GLY A 390 -4.87 36.67 19.06
CA GLY A 390 -3.74 35.75 18.87
C GLY A 390 -4.13 34.28 18.64
N ASP A 391 -5.15 33.80 19.34
CA ASP A 391 -5.71 32.45 19.23
C ASP A 391 -6.25 32.14 17.82
N GLN A 392 -6.75 33.15 17.13
CA GLN A 392 -7.26 33.04 15.77
C GLN A 392 -6.17 32.76 14.71
N TRP A 393 -4.89 33.03 15.02
CA TRP A 393 -3.78 32.73 14.12
C TRP A 393 -3.45 31.23 14.09
N ASP A 394 -3.54 30.57 15.25
CA ASP A 394 -3.36 29.12 15.35
C ASP A 394 -4.45 28.37 14.57
N ASP A 395 -5.69 28.90 14.57
CA ASP A 395 -6.81 28.36 13.80
C ASP A 395 -6.61 28.45 12.29
N ILE A 396 -6.05 29.56 11.79
CA ILE A 396 -5.76 29.74 10.36
C ILE A 396 -4.60 28.87 9.93
N ALA A 397 -3.55 28.77 10.74
CA ALA A 397 -2.44 27.86 10.46
C ALA A 397 -2.95 26.42 10.33
N ARG A 398 -3.81 25.98 11.25
CA ARG A 398 -4.49 24.69 11.16
C ARG A 398 -5.28 24.59 9.84
N GLU A 399 -6.20 25.50 9.59
CA GLU A 399 -7.05 25.41 8.41
C GLU A 399 -6.29 25.40 7.08
N LEU A 400 -5.24 26.23 6.94
CA LEU A 400 -4.34 26.22 5.79
C LEU A 400 -3.75 24.83 5.57
N GLN A 401 -3.19 24.24 6.62
CA GLN A 401 -2.59 22.91 6.55
C GLN A 401 -3.62 21.85 6.12
N ARG A 402 -4.84 21.89 6.67
CA ARG A 402 -5.97 21.02 6.26
C ARG A 402 -6.24 21.14 4.77
N ALA A 403 -6.42 22.38 4.31
CA ALA A 403 -6.82 22.66 2.94
C ALA A 403 -5.75 22.24 1.92
N VAL A 404 -4.47 22.48 2.24
CA VAL A 404 -3.34 22.10 1.39
C VAL A 404 -3.25 20.58 1.23
N ALA A 405 -3.34 19.84 2.34
CA ALA A 405 -3.22 18.40 2.27
C ALA A 405 -4.48 17.72 1.68
N ASP A 406 -5.67 18.32 1.83
CA ASP A 406 -6.86 17.92 1.07
C ASP A 406 -6.62 18.10 -0.45
N GLU A 407 -5.99 19.19 -0.90
CA GLU A 407 -5.64 19.39 -2.32
C GLU A 407 -4.56 18.42 -2.82
N VAL A 408 -3.54 18.16 -2.01
CA VAL A 408 -2.48 17.18 -2.35
C VAL A 408 -3.08 15.78 -2.52
N THR A 409 -3.92 15.36 -1.56
CA THR A 409 -4.63 14.08 -1.62
C THR A 409 -5.50 13.99 -2.88
N ARG A 410 -6.26 15.05 -3.19
CA ARG A 410 -7.07 15.12 -4.42
C ARG A 410 -6.23 14.97 -5.68
N ALA A 411 -5.08 15.63 -5.77
CA ALA A 411 -4.20 15.55 -6.93
C ALA A 411 -3.71 14.12 -7.16
N PHE A 412 -3.30 13.43 -6.09
CA PHE A 412 -2.82 12.06 -6.21
C PHE A 412 -3.93 11.05 -6.54
N VAL A 413 -5.09 11.14 -5.88
CA VAL A 413 -6.25 10.27 -6.22
C VAL A 413 -6.65 10.44 -7.68
N ALA A 414 -6.55 11.65 -8.22
CA ALA A 414 -6.79 11.91 -9.64
C ALA A 414 -5.74 11.25 -10.55
N LEU A 415 -4.45 11.27 -10.18
CA LEU A 415 -3.40 10.53 -10.91
C LEU A 415 -3.69 9.03 -10.95
N GLU A 416 -4.14 8.46 -9.84
CA GLU A 416 -4.41 7.03 -9.74
C GLU A 416 -5.62 6.57 -10.55
N ARG A 417 -6.72 7.31 -10.44
CA ARG A 417 -7.89 7.07 -11.30
C ARG A 417 -7.51 7.22 -12.77
N GLY A 418 -6.73 8.25 -13.09
CA GLY A 418 -6.19 8.44 -14.43
C GLY A 418 -5.37 7.24 -14.92
N ARG A 419 -4.47 6.70 -14.09
CA ARG A 419 -3.70 5.48 -14.42
C ARG A 419 -4.64 4.31 -14.80
N ILE A 420 -5.70 4.08 -14.03
CA ILE A 420 -6.68 3.02 -14.30
C ILE A 420 -7.42 3.27 -15.62
N GLU A 421 -7.92 4.49 -15.81
CA GLU A 421 -8.66 4.88 -17.01
C GLU A 421 -7.82 4.76 -18.28
N ILE A 422 -6.55 5.18 -18.21
CA ILE A 422 -5.60 5.07 -19.34
C ILE A 422 -5.37 3.61 -19.68
N ARG A 423 -5.17 2.76 -18.67
CA ARG A 423 -4.99 1.33 -18.89
C ARG A 423 -6.21 0.70 -19.57
N ALA A 424 -7.41 1.01 -19.10
CA ALA A 424 -8.65 0.51 -19.71
C ALA A 424 -8.75 0.92 -21.19
N GLN A 425 -8.51 2.20 -21.50
CA GLN A 425 -8.52 2.70 -22.88
C GLN A 425 -7.48 2.02 -23.78
N VAL A 426 -6.31 1.68 -23.22
CA VAL A 426 -5.27 0.95 -23.97
C VAL A 426 -5.70 -0.49 -24.26
N ILE A 427 -6.33 -1.16 -23.29
CA ILE A 427 -6.88 -2.50 -23.48
C ILE A 427 -7.96 -2.47 -24.57
N ASP A 428 -8.92 -1.55 -24.46
CA ASP A 428 -9.99 -1.39 -25.44
C ASP A 428 -9.44 -1.15 -26.86
N LEU A 429 -8.43 -0.29 -27.00
CA LEU A 429 -7.79 -0.03 -28.29
C LEU A 429 -7.09 -1.26 -28.88
N VAL A 430 -6.42 -2.05 -28.03
CA VAL A 430 -5.72 -3.28 -28.47
C VAL A 430 -6.72 -4.37 -28.87
N ASP A 431 -7.86 -4.46 -28.17
CA ASP A 431 -8.94 -5.40 -28.48
C ASP A 431 -9.69 -4.99 -29.78
N ASP A 432 -9.95 -3.70 -29.98
CA ASP A 432 -10.57 -3.15 -31.20
C ASP A 432 -9.73 -3.38 -32.46
N GLU A 433 -8.40 -3.45 -32.34
CA GLU A 433 -7.48 -3.86 -33.43
C GLU A 433 -7.53 -5.38 -33.74
N HIS A 434 -8.59 -6.06 -33.28
CA HIS A 434 -8.97 -7.45 -33.57
C HIS A 434 -7.92 -8.48 -33.15
N LEU A 435 -7.17 -8.22 -32.08
CA LEU A 435 -6.73 -9.32 -31.22
C LEU A 435 -7.94 -9.70 -30.38
N SER A 436 -8.67 -10.73 -30.78
CA SER A 436 -9.56 -11.41 -29.84
C SER A 436 -8.67 -12.07 -28.79
N LEU A 437 -8.28 -11.31 -27.76
CA LEU A 437 -7.80 -11.84 -26.49
C LEU A 437 -9.00 -12.44 -25.76
N ALA A 438 -9.67 -13.43 -26.36
CA ALA A 438 -10.80 -14.20 -25.83
C ALA A 438 -11.56 -13.54 -24.65
N ASP A 439 -12.65 -12.83 -24.94
CA ASP A 439 -13.76 -12.66 -23.97
C ASP A 439 -14.85 -13.66 -24.38
N PRO A 440 -15.36 -14.50 -23.45
CA PRO A 440 -16.77 -14.30 -23.14
C PRO A 440 -17.18 -14.71 -21.71
N ALA A 441 -17.70 -13.71 -20.99
CA ALA A 441 -18.75 -13.80 -19.98
C ALA A 441 -18.30 -13.86 -18.50
N ARG A 442 -18.27 -12.63 -17.94
CA ARG A 442 -18.24 -12.24 -16.51
C ARG A 442 -16.86 -12.17 -15.88
N SER A 443 -16.23 -11.00 -16.01
CA SER A 443 -15.50 -10.42 -14.88
C SER A 443 -15.91 -8.96 -14.66
N ALA A 444 -17.22 -8.71 -14.60
CA ALA A 444 -17.75 -7.60 -13.82
C ALA A 444 -17.70 -7.99 -12.34
N SER A 445 -16.54 -7.76 -11.71
CA SER A 445 -16.43 -7.54 -10.27
C SER A 445 -15.07 -6.93 -9.96
N ALA A 446 -15.09 -5.61 -9.75
CA ALA A 446 -14.09 -4.80 -9.06
C ALA A 446 -12.63 -4.95 -9.54
N LEU A 447 -12.23 -3.99 -10.38
CA LEU A 447 -10.89 -3.42 -10.32
C LEU A 447 -10.64 -3.00 -8.86
N ASP A 448 -9.94 -3.84 -8.12
CA ASP A 448 -9.53 -3.52 -6.76
C ASP A 448 -8.23 -2.72 -6.82
N VAL A 449 -8.32 -1.51 -6.29
CA VAL A 449 -7.34 -0.44 -6.36
C VAL A 449 -5.99 -0.95 -5.83
N GLU A 450 -5.97 -1.91 -4.90
CA GLU A 450 -4.77 -2.59 -4.37
C GLU A 450 -3.86 -3.33 -5.39
N ALA A 451 -4.35 -3.71 -6.59
CA ALA A 451 -3.53 -4.41 -7.58
C ALA A 451 -2.42 -3.55 -8.22
N LEU A 452 -2.46 -2.25 -7.96
CA LEU A 452 -1.57 -1.23 -8.51
C LEU A 452 -0.27 -1.02 -7.72
N TRP A 453 -0.05 -1.81 -6.65
CA TRP A 453 0.96 -1.52 -5.64
C TRP A 453 2.29 -2.31 -5.72
N ASN A 454 2.43 -3.30 -6.60
CA ASN A 454 3.63 -4.15 -6.60
C ASN A 454 4.27 -4.32 -7.99
N GLY A 455 5.33 -3.54 -8.21
CA GLY A 455 6.25 -3.73 -9.34
C GLY A 455 7.05 -5.03 -9.27
N LYS A 456 7.48 -5.47 -10.45
CA LYS A 456 8.30 -6.67 -10.73
C LYS A 456 9.43 -6.91 -9.70
N ALA A 457 9.59 -8.17 -9.30
CA ALA A 457 10.86 -8.70 -8.80
C ALA A 457 11.61 -9.41 -9.93
N LEU A 458 12.92 -9.14 -10.06
CA LEU A 458 13.82 -9.77 -11.02
C LEU A 458 14.37 -11.11 -10.49
N ASP A 459 14.59 -11.98 -11.47
CA ASP A 459 15.22 -13.32 -11.57
C ASP A 459 15.92 -13.97 -10.37
N PRO A 460 15.70 -15.29 -10.17
CA PRO A 460 16.65 -16.16 -9.49
C PRO A 460 17.68 -16.67 -10.52
N ALA A 461 18.91 -16.19 -10.46
CA ALA A 461 20.03 -16.78 -11.18
C ALA A 461 21.11 -17.24 -10.19
N GLU A 462 21.18 -18.56 -9.98
CA GLU A 462 22.34 -19.21 -9.39
C GLU A 462 23.54 -19.20 -10.35
N ARG A 463 24.73 -19.10 -9.73
CA ARG A 463 26.11 -19.29 -10.26
C ARG A 463 26.73 -18.12 -11.03
N LEU A 464 27.41 -17.23 -10.30
CA LEU A 464 28.76 -16.71 -10.61
C LEU A 464 29.36 -16.03 -9.36
N GLY A 465 30.64 -16.29 -9.12
CA GLY A 465 31.32 -16.13 -7.82
C GLY A 465 31.60 -14.71 -7.32
N LYS A 466 31.81 -14.65 -5.99
CA LYS A 466 32.58 -13.66 -5.20
C LYS A 466 32.52 -12.20 -5.70
N ARG A 467 31.43 -11.50 -5.37
CA ARG A 467 31.33 -10.07 -4.97
C ARG A 467 29.84 -9.67 -4.95
N VAL A 468 29.11 -9.92 -3.87
CA VAL A 468 27.73 -9.42 -3.70
C VAL A 468 27.47 -9.11 -2.23
N PHE A 469 27.43 -7.82 -1.90
CA PHE A 469 26.84 -7.30 -0.67
C PHE A 469 26.17 -5.95 -0.99
N SER A 470 25.11 -5.96 -1.81
CA SER A 470 24.28 -4.76 -2.07
C SER A 470 23.03 -5.07 -2.92
N THR A 471 22.22 -6.08 -2.58
CA THR A 471 20.95 -6.27 -3.32
C THR A 471 19.86 -6.91 -2.45
N SER A 472 19.10 -6.09 -1.71
CA SER A 472 17.83 -6.53 -1.08
C SER A 472 16.94 -5.35 -0.67
N VAL A 473 16.65 -4.39 -1.58
CA VAL A 473 15.76 -3.23 -1.31
C VAL A 473 14.83 -2.91 -2.50
N THR A 474 14.38 -3.90 -3.27
CA THR A 474 13.67 -3.62 -4.56
C THR A 474 12.29 -4.28 -4.68
N THR A 475 11.50 -4.34 -3.61
CA THR A 475 10.23 -5.11 -3.63
C THR A 475 9.00 -4.37 -3.10
N VAL A 476 8.96 -3.05 -3.22
CA VAL A 476 7.74 -2.25 -2.98
C VAL A 476 7.74 -1.05 -3.94
N ARG A 477 7.42 -1.26 -5.22
CA ARG A 477 7.45 -0.18 -6.23
C ARG A 477 6.15 0.63 -6.31
N GLY A 478 4.98 0.03 -6.13
CA GLY A 478 3.72 0.79 -6.23
C GLY A 478 3.31 1.50 -4.94
N ALA A 479 3.82 1.12 -3.76
CA ALA A 479 3.60 1.89 -2.51
C ALA A 479 4.46 3.15 -2.40
N GLN A 480 5.37 3.36 -3.35
CA GLN A 480 6.29 4.50 -3.29
C GLN A 480 5.55 5.83 -3.45
N GLY A 481 4.52 5.91 -4.30
CA GLY A 481 3.76 7.14 -4.51
C GLY A 481 3.15 7.72 -3.22
N GLY A 482 2.59 6.86 -2.37
CA GLY A 482 2.01 7.28 -1.08
C GLY A 482 3.06 7.61 -0.03
N ILE A 483 4.15 6.84 0.01
CA ILE A 483 5.29 7.11 0.90
C ILE A 483 5.93 8.47 0.55
N TYR A 484 6.07 8.79 -0.73
CA TYR A 484 6.58 10.10 -1.18
C TYR A 484 5.62 11.24 -0.81
N MET A 485 4.31 11.04 -1.00
CA MET A 485 3.31 12.03 -0.61
C MET A 485 3.34 12.32 0.89
N PHE A 486 3.39 11.29 1.74
CA PHE A 486 3.45 11.49 3.19
C PHE A 486 4.75 12.17 3.61
N GLY A 487 5.90 11.74 3.06
CA GLY A 487 7.20 12.36 3.36
C GLY A 487 7.21 13.86 3.01
N MET A 488 6.62 14.22 1.86
CA MET A 488 6.46 15.59 1.42
C MET A 488 5.46 16.38 2.31
N LEU A 489 4.30 15.81 2.64
CA LEU A 489 3.34 16.46 3.55
C LEU A 489 3.96 16.68 4.95
N GLY A 490 4.78 15.74 5.41
CA GLY A 490 5.51 15.83 6.68
C GLY A 490 6.54 16.97 6.74
N THR A 491 7.15 17.39 5.62
CA THR A 491 8.14 18.48 5.61
C THR A 491 7.50 19.87 5.51
N PHE A 492 6.38 20.01 4.78
CA PHE A 492 5.77 21.32 4.50
C PHE A 492 4.72 21.76 5.53
N LEU A 493 4.00 20.82 6.15
CA LEU A 493 2.94 21.19 7.08
C LEU A 493 3.48 21.82 8.38
N PRO A 494 4.54 21.30 9.03
CA PRO A 494 5.10 21.93 10.23
C PRO A 494 5.71 23.32 9.98
N THR A 495 6.36 23.51 8.83
CA THR A 495 6.96 24.80 8.43
C THR A 495 5.89 25.87 8.18
N ALA A 496 4.74 25.52 7.59
CA ALA A 496 3.61 26.45 7.43
C ALA A 496 3.06 26.96 8.78
N ALA A 497 2.91 26.05 9.75
CA ALA A 497 2.49 26.42 11.09
C ALA A 497 3.55 27.25 11.80
N GLY A 498 4.82 26.84 11.77
CA GLY A 498 5.92 27.60 12.39
C GLY A 498 6.03 29.04 11.87
N VAL A 499 5.88 29.23 10.56
CA VAL A 499 5.94 30.55 9.92
C VAL A 499 4.74 31.43 10.29
N LEU A 500 3.51 30.88 10.26
CA LEU A 500 2.31 31.62 10.65
C LEU A 500 2.25 31.90 12.15
N LEU A 501 2.71 30.97 12.99
CA LEU A 501 2.80 31.13 14.45
C LEU A 501 3.89 32.13 14.86
N ALA A 502 5.03 32.19 14.14
CA ALA A 502 6.05 33.22 14.35
C ALA A 502 5.54 34.64 14.01
N SER A 503 4.45 34.74 13.24
CA SER A 503 3.76 36.01 12.96
C SER A 503 2.69 36.38 14.00
N ASN A 504 2.50 35.54 15.05
CA ASN A 504 1.49 35.73 16.09
C ASN A 504 1.69 37.06 16.84
N PRO A 505 0.66 37.93 16.90
CA PRO A 505 0.79 39.26 17.48
C PRO A 505 1.00 39.32 19.00
N VAL A 506 0.83 38.22 19.75
CA VAL A 506 0.74 38.24 21.23
C VAL A 506 2.09 38.07 21.94
N LEU A 507 3.09 37.41 21.35
CA LEU A 507 4.31 37.01 22.08
C LEU A 507 5.42 38.06 22.19
N LEU A 508 5.28 39.23 21.55
CA LEU A 508 6.23 40.36 21.66
C LEU A 508 5.54 41.63 22.12
N GLY A 509 4.95 41.59 23.32
CA GLY A 509 4.10 42.69 23.82
C GLY A 509 4.04 42.87 25.33
N VAL A 510 5.09 42.54 26.08
CA VAL A 510 5.17 42.85 27.54
C VAL A 510 6.26 43.88 27.89
N GLY A 511 6.98 44.43 26.90
CA GLY A 511 7.88 45.58 27.12
C GLY A 511 7.11 46.90 27.09
N ALA A 512 6.78 47.45 28.26
CA ALA A 512 6.03 48.69 28.42
C ALA A 512 6.90 49.96 28.24
N VAL A 513 6.23 51.00 27.71
CA VAL A 513 6.41 52.44 27.98
C VAL A 513 7.60 53.16 27.32
N PHE A 514 7.33 53.85 26.20
CA PHE A 514 7.77 55.25 25.98
C PHE A 514 6.84 55.93 24.95
N GLY A 515 6.20 57.05 25.34
CA GLY A 515 5.65 58.06 24.42
C GLY A 515 4.13 58.03 24.20
N SER A 516 3.41 58.87 24.96
CA SER A 516 2.01 59.25 24.75
C SER A 516 1.82 60.13 23.50
N MET A 517 0.65 59.99 22.86
CA MET A 517 0.13 60.69 21.64
C MET A 517 0.64 60.14 20.30
N GLY A 518 -0.04 59.11 19.78
CA GLY A 518 0.24 58.48 18.47
C GLY A 518 -0.08 56.97 18.41
N LEU A 519 -0.45 56.36 19.54
CA LEU A 519 -0.49 54.90 19.73
C LEU A 519 -1.57 54.13 18.95
N MET A 520 -2.70 54.77 18.59
CA MET A 520 -3.73 54.08 17.78
C MET A 520 -3.29 53.88 16.34
N ASP A 521 -2.68 54.90 15.73
CA ASP A 521 -2.20 54.81 14.35
C ASP A 521 -0.97 53.90 14.25
N ASP A 522 -0.08 53.92 15.23
CA ASP A 522 1.04 52.99 15.31
C ASP A 522 0.58 51.53 15.52
N ARG A 523 -0.46 51.30 16.32
CA ARG A 523 -1.05 49.97 16.49
C ARG A 523 -1.74 49.50 15.19
N LYS A 524 -2.50 50.37 14.52
CA LYS A 524 -3.13 50.07 13.21
C LYS A 524 -2.08 49.76 12.14
N ARG A 525 -1.01 50.56 12.06
CA ARG A 525 0.13 50.34 11.14
C ARG A 525 0.84 49.01 11.42
N LYS A 526 1.14 48.71 12.69
CA LYS A 526 1.76 47.43 13.08
C LYS A 526 0.88 46.22 12.75
N VAL A 527 -0.44 46.31 12.96
CA VAL A 527 -1.39 45.25 12.58
C VAL A 527 -1.44 45.07 11.05
N GLN A 528 -1.50 46.17 10.28
CA GLN A 528 -1.49 46.10 8.82
C GLN A 528 -0.18 45.53 8.26
N MET A 529 0.98 45.97 8.76
CA MET A 529 2.29 45.42 8.38
C MET A 529 2.40 43.92 8.64
N ARG A 530 1.88 43.45 9.80
CA ARG A 530 1.87 42.03 10.15
C ARG A 530 0.94 41.21 9.28
N ARG A 531 -0.27 41.71 8.99
CA ARG A 531 -1.18 41.08 8.02
C ARG A 531 -0.52 40.95 6.65
N GLN A 532 0.16 42.00 6.18
CA GLN A 532 0.88 41.96 4.91
C GLN A 532 2.03 40.94 4.93
N ALA A 533 2.78 40.86 6.03
CA ALA A 533 3.83 39.86 6.21
C ALA A 533 3.28 38.42 6.18
N ALA A 534 2.18 38.16 6.91
CA ALA A 534 1.52 36.85 6.92
C ALA A 534 1.00 36.45 5.52
N ARG A 535 0.39 37.38 4.77
CA ARG A 535 -0.03 37.11 3.38
C ARG A 535 1.14 36.85 2.43
N ALA A 536 2.27 37.53 2.62
CA ALA A 536 3.47 37.28 1.84
C ALA A 536 4.06 35.89 2.15
N GLN A 537 4.13 35.51 3.42
CA GLN A 537 4.60 34.21 3.88
C GLN A 537 3.68 33.06 3.42
N LEU A 538 2.36 33.23 3.56
CA LEU A 538 1.35 32.29 3.05
C LEU A 538 1.54 32.03 1.55
N ARG A 539 1.70 33.10 0.75
CA ARG A 539 1.90 32.96 -0.69
C ARG A 539 3.20 32.23 -1.01
N GLY A 540 4.30 32.59 -0.36
CA GLY A 540 5.59 31.89 -0.52
C GLY A 540 5.46 30.40 -0.20
N PHE A 541 4.83 30.05 0.92
CA PHE A 541 4.56 28.66 1.29
C PHE A 541 3.72 27.91 0.24
N LEU A 542 2.63 28.52 -0.23
CA LEU A 542 1.79 27.92 -1.26
C LEU A 542 2.51 27.78 -2.60
N ASP A 543 3.41 28.70 -2.93
CA ASP A 543 4.26 28.64 -4.13
C ASP A 543 5.28 27.49 -4.01
N ASP A 544 5.90 27.30 -2.84
CA ASP A 544 6.82 26.18 -2.58
C ASP A 544 6.11 24.83 -2.69
N VAL A 545 4.92 24.71 -2.08
CA VAL A 545 4.05 23.53 -2.21
C VAL A 545 3.68 23.28 -3.66
N GLN A 546 3.36 24.34 -4.42
CA GLN A 546 3.02 24.23 -5.84
C GLN A 546 4.19 23.78 -6.70
N PHE A 547 5.39 24.29 -6.41
CA PHE A 547 6.60 23.91 -7.11
C PHE A 547 6.92 22.42 -6.87
N GLU A 548 6.96 22.00 -5.60
CA GLU A 548 7.30 20.63 -5.25
C GLU A 548 6.26 19.64 -5.78
N MET A 549 4.97 19.92 -5.58
CA MET A 549 3.90 19.07 -6.13
C MET A 549 3.94 18.98 -7.65
N GLY A 550 4.25 20.08 -8.34
CA GLY A 550 4.42 20.05 -9.80
C GLY A 550 5.52 19.09 -10.25
N ASN A 551 6.64 19.07 -9.53
CA ASN A 551 7.74 18.13 -9.79
C ASN A 551 7.32 16.69 -9.49
N GLN A 552 6.65 16.45 -8.36
CA GLN A 552 6.18 15.11 -7.97
C GLN A 552 5.14 14.55 -8.94
N ILE A 553 4.14 15.36 -9.33
CA ILE A 553 3.16 14.99 -10.36
C ILE A 553 3.89 14.57 -11.64
N THR A 554 4.88 15.36 -12.08
CA THR A 554 5.64 15.07 -13.30
C THR A 554 6.42 13.76 -13.20
N ASN A 555 7.02 13.46 -12.05
CA ASN A 555 7.77 12.23 -11.84
C ASN A 555 6.86 11.00 -11.79
N LEU A 556 5.77 11.07 -11.02
CA LEU A 556 4.77 9.99 -10.94
C LEU A 556 4.17 9.68 -12.31
N VAL A 557 3.82 10.71 -13.08
CA VAL A 557 3.30 10.59 -14.45
C VAL A 557 4.28 9.85 -15.36
N LYS A 558 5.59 10.14 -15.28
CA LYS A 558 6.62 9.42 -16.04
C LYS A 558 6.74 7.95 -15.63
N GLU A 559 6.62 7.67 -14.33
CA GLU A 559 6.61 6.29 -13.81
C GLU A 559 5.39 5.53 -14.33
N ILE A 560 4.18 6.11 -14.21
CA ILE A 560 2.94 5.56 -14.75
C ILE A 560 3.09 5.26 -16.25
N GLN A 561 3.64 6.20 -17.02
CA GLN A 561 3.87 6.02 -18.45
C GLN A 561 4.75 4.80 -18.75
N ARG A 562 5.85 4.67 -18.00
CA ARG A 562 6.82 3.60 -18.18
C ARG A 562 6.20 2.25 -17.80
N GLU A 563 5.51 2.19 -16.65
CA GLU A 563 4.84 0.98 -16.19
C GLU A 563 3.80 0.49 -17.20
N LEU A 564 2.90 1.36 -17.65
CA LEU A 564 1.87 1.00 -18.62
C LEU A 564 2.49 0.52 -19.95
N ARG A 565 3.58 1.16 -20.39
CA ARG A 565 4.27 0.75 -21.63
C ARG A 565 4.98 -0.59 -21.49
N ASP A 566 5.67 -0.81 -20.38
CA ASP A 566 6.38 -2.05 -20.11
C ASP A 566 5.38 -3.21 -19.98
N ASP A 567 4.25 -3.01 -19.28
CA ASP A 567 3.22 -4.02 -19.07
C ASP A 567 2.58 -4.50 -20.38
N VAL A 568 2.16 -3.56 -21.24
CA VAL A 568 1.53 -3.88 -22.54
C VAL A 568 2.58 -4.44 -23.50
N GLY A 569 3.78 -3.84 -23.54
CA GLY A 569 4.87 -4.28 -24.39
C GLY A 569 5.30 -5.71 -24.12
N ASP A 570 5.42 -6.08 -22.84
CA ASP A 570 5.78 -7.44 -22.43
C ASP A 570 4.69 -8.44 -22.79
N ARG A 571 3.41 -8.10 -22.58
CA ARG A 571 2.30 -8.98 -22.95
C ARG A 571 2.24 -9.21 -24.45
N LEU A 572 2.47 -8.19 -25.26
CA LEU A 572 2.57 -8.32 -26.71
C LEU A 572 3.77 -9.19 -27.11
N ALA A 573 4.94 -9.01 -26.48
CA ALA A 573 6.11 -9.83 -26.77
C ALA A 573 5.88 -11.32 -26.47
N GLU A 574 5.20 -11.61 -25.37
CA GLU A 574 4.81 -12.96 -24.95
C GLU A 574 3.85 -13.63 -25.93
N LEU A 575 2.82 -12.89 -26.38
CA LEU A 575 1.88 -13.38 -27.40
C LEU A 575 2.60 -13.65 -28.73
N GLN A 576 3.59 -12.83 -29.11
CA GLN A 576 4.34 -13.04 -30.35
C GLN A 576 5.11 -14.34 -30.32
N ARG A 577 5.76 -14.60 -29.19
CA ARG A 577 6.51 -15.83 -28.96
C ARG A 577 5.57 -17.02 -29.00
N THR A 578 4.44 -16.94 -28.30
CA THR A 578 3.39 -17.97 -28.30
C THR A 578 2.95 -18.31 -29.73
N TYR A 579 2.59 -17.32 -30.54
CA TYR A 579 2.14 -17.57 -31.91
C TYR A 579 3.27 -18.04 -32.82
N THR A 580 4.48 -17.53 -32.68
CA THR A 580 5.64 -17.97 -33.48
C THR A 580 5.97 -19.44 -33.22
N ASP A 581 5.98 -19.86 -31.95
CA ASP A 581 6.25 -21.25 -31.58
C ASP A 581 5.12 -22.17 -32.05
N THR A 582 3.85 -21.73 -31.93
CA THR A 582 2.69 -22.51 -32.38
C THR A 582 2.70 -22.69 -33.91
N ILE A 583 3.02 -21.63 -34.67
CA ILE A 583 3.15 -21.70 -36.14
C ILE A 583 4.29 -22.66 -36.53
N ALA A 584 5.46 -22.55 -35.89
CA ALA A 584 6.60 -23.39 -36.19
C ALA A 584 6.30 -24.88 -35.95
N ARG A 585 5.59 -25.20 -34.86
CA ARG A 585 5.15 -26.58 -34.55
C ARG A 585 4.15 -27.08 -35.59
N ALA A 586 3.11 -26.31 -35.89
CA ALA A 586 2.10 -26.68 -36.87
C ALA A 586 2.68 -26.87 -38.29
N GLN A 587 3.72 -26.13 -38.67
CA GLN A 587 4.45 -26.33 -39.93
C GLN A 587 5.30 -27.61 -39.93
N ALA A 588 6.01 -27.90 -38.83
CA ALA A 588 6.81 -29.12 -38.69
C ALA A 588 5.94 -30.39 -38.74
N ASP A 589 4.71 -30.31 -38.23
CA ASP A 589 3.77 -31.42 -38.16
C ASP A 589 3.29 -31.91 -39.54
N GLY A 590 3.28 -31.04 -40.55
CA GLY A 590 2.94 -31.40 -41.93
C GLY A 590 3.91 -32.40 -42.58
N GLY A 591 5.13 -32.53 -42.05
CA GLY A 591 6.16 -33.46 -42.54
C GLY A 591 6.23 -34.80 -41.78
N ARG A 592 5.41 -35.02 -40.74
CA ARG A 592 5.50 -36.20 -39.86
C ARG A 592 4.87 -37.44 -40.48
N SER A 593 5.53 -38.59 -40.26
CA SER A 593 4.97 -39.91 -40.57
C SER A 593 3.69 -40.18 -39.77
N VAL A 594 2.86 -41.14 -40.23
CA VAL A 594 1.61 -41.51 -39.54
C VAL A 594 1.88 -41.94 -38.09
N THR A 595 2.95 -42.70 -37.86
CA THR A 595 3.35 -43.17 -36.53
C THR A 595 3.77 -42.02 -35.61
N GLU A 596 4.56 -41.07 -36.11
CA GLU A 596 5.00 -39.89 -35.36
C GLU A 596 3.82 -38.95 -35.03
N ARG A 597 2.84 -38.83 -35.95
CA ARG A 597 1.60 -38.07 -35.70
C ARG A 597 0.77 -38.70 -34.59
N GLN A 598 0.61 -40.02 -34.60
CA GLN A 598 -0.10 -40.73 -33.54
C GLN A 598 0.59 -40.60 -32.17
N GLN A 599 1.93 -40.70 -32.13
CA GLN A 599 2.69 -40.48 -30.91
C GLN A 599 2.55 -39.05 -30.38
N ARG A 600 2.59 -38.05 -31.27
CA ARG A 600 2.42 -36.64 -30.88
C ARG A 600 1.01 -36.33 -30.39
N LEU A 601 -0.02 -36.87 -31.05
CA LEU A 601 -1.41 -36.75 -30.60
C LEU A 601 -1.58 -37.30 -29.18
N ALA A 602 -1.04 -38.49 -28.90
CA ALA A 602 -1.08 -39.07 -27.56
C ALA A 602 -0.35 -38.20 -26.51
N GLN A 603 0.77 -37.58 -26.89
CA GLN A 603 1.49 -36.64 -26.01
C GLN A 603 0.67 -35.38 -25.72
N ILE A 604 0.03 -34.80 -26.73
CA ILE A 604 -0.81 -33.60 -26.57
C ILE A 604 -2.04 -33.91 -25.72
N ASP A 605 -2.70 -35.04 -25.95
CA ASP A 605 -3.84 -35.47 -25.13
C ASP A 605 -3.43 -35.64 -23.65
N GLY A 606 -2.24 -36.20 -23.40
CA GLY A 606 -1.68 -36.28 -22.04
C GLY A 606 -1.42 -34.90 -21.42
N GLN A 607 -0.88 -33.95 -22.19
CA GLN A 607 -0.65 -32.57 -21.75
C GLN A 607 -1.95 -31.83 -21.43
N LEU A 608 -2.97 -31.96 -22.28
CA LEU A 608 -4.28 -31.35 -22.07
C LEU A 608 -4.96 -31.90 -20.81
N THR A 609 -4.87 -33.22 -20.59
CA THR A 609 -5.40 -33.88 -19.39
C THR A 609 -4.72 -33.37 -18.13
N GLU A 610 -3.39 -33.20 -18.16
CA GLU A 610 -2.63 -32.67 -17.02
C GLU A 610 -2.96 -31.20 -16.73
N LEU A 611 -3.14 -30.38 -17.77
CA LEU A 611 -3.59 -28.98 -17.62
C LEU A 611 -5.00 -28.87 -17.05
N GLU A 612 -5.92 -29.75 -17.45
CA GLU A 612 -7.26 -29.86 -16.85
C GLU A 612 -7.20 -30.24 -15.37
N ARG A 613 -6.30 -31.17 -15.02
CA ARG A 613 -6.05 -31.56 -13.63
C ARG A 613 -5.54 -30.37 -12.80
N LEU A 614 -4.61 -29.59 -13.35
CA LEU A 614 -4.07 -28.40 -12.69
C LEU A 614 -5.12 -27.28 -12.53
N ASP A 615 -5.96 -27.02 -13.53
CA ASP A 615 -7.04 -26.03 -13.43
C ASP A 615 -8.12 -26.46 -12.41
N THR A 616 -8.48 -27.75 -12.40
CA THR A 616 -9.40 -28.31 -11.41
C THR A 616 -8.83 -28.20 -10.00
N ALA A 617 -7.54 -28.52 -9.82
CA ALA A 617 -6.85 -28.37 -8.53
C ALA A 617 -6.81 -26.89 -8.08
N LEU A 618 -6.62 -25.97 -9.02
CA LEU A 618 -6.62 -24.53 -8.74
C LEU A 618 -8.00 -24.03 -8.31
N GLY A 619 -9.06 -24.51 -8.96
CA GLY A 619 -10.44 -24.26 -8.56
C GLY A 619 -10.78 -24.82 -7.17
N ALA A 620 -10.32 -26.03 -6.86
CA ALA A 620 -10.51 -26.65 -5.55
C ALA A 620 -9.72 -25.94 -4.43
N ALA A 621 -8.49 -25.49 -4.71
CA ALA A 621 -7.68 -24.70 -3.79
C ALA A 621 -8.33 -23.34 -3.45
N LEU A 622 -8.93 -22.67 -4.44
CA LEU A 622 -9.72 -21.46 -4.21
C LEU A 622 -11.01 -21.73 -3.43
N GLY A 623 -11.72 -22.82 -3.77
CA GLY A 623 -12.97 -23.19 -3.09
C GLY A 623 -12.74 -23.55 -1.61
N THR A 624 -11.64 -24.22 -1.30
CA THR A 624 -11.23 -24.50 0.09
C THR A 624 -10.84 -23.23 0.84
N ALA A 625 -10.15 -22.29 0.21
CA ALA A 625 -9.87 -20.97 0.77
C ALA A 625 -11.14 -20.14 1.06
N ALA A 626 -12.19 -20.30 0.24
CA ALA A 626 -13.49 -19.67 0.46
C ALA A 626 -14.39 -20.40 1.47
N ALA A 627 -14.20 -21.72 1.68
CA ALA A 627 -15.04 -22.54 2.56
C ALA A 627 -14.57 -22.55 4.03
N THR A 628 -13.28 -22.39 4.30
CA THR A 628 -12.74 -22.24 5.67
C THR A 628 -13.33 -21.04 6.44
N THR A 629 -14.02 -20.13 5.74
CA THR A 629 -14.66 -18.93 6.28
C THR A 629 -16.11 -19.12 6.76
N VAL A 630 -16.85 -20.13 6.30
CA VAL A 630 -18.27 -20.30 6.71
C VAL A 630 -18.42 -21.08 8.02
N GLY A 631 -17.40 -21.86 8.40
CA GLY A 631 -17.41 -22.67 9.63
C GLY A 631 -16.98 -21.96 10.92
N ALA A 632 -16.70 -20.65 10.87
CA ALA A 632 -16.21 -19.86 11.99
C ALA A 632 -17.10 -18.66 12.38
N SER A 633 -18.30 -18.54 11.78
CA SER A 633 -19.33 -17.56 12.15
C SER A 633 -20.02 -17.91 13.46
#